data_AF-A0ABD3ZEK6-F1
#
_entry.id   AF-A0ABD3ZEK6-F1
#
_cell.length_a   1.000
_cell.length_b   1.000
_cell.length_c   1.000
_cell.angle_alpha   90.00
_cell.angle_beta   90.00
_cell.angle_gamma   90.00
#
_symmetry.space_group_name_H-M   'P 1'
#
loop_
_entity.id
_entity.type
_entity.pdbx_description
1 polymer ?
#
loop_
_entity_poly.entity_id
_entity_poly.type
_entity_poly.pdbx_seq_one_letter_code
_entity_poly.pdbx_strand_id
1 'polypeptide(L)'
;MHLTASEALDRLELLYESALSALRTAISDYINEGKLPDVGERAKGLFSYPQLSVSWDGKFRDHLRTRAYGRFSRTGQYSTTIARPALFREYLAEQLALLETEYGASFEVTPSQQEMPYPFVIDGSDLVLDRTMTAGLAQHFPTTDLAKIGDGITDGLETGTDFFPLSHFDALRTDFSLARLKHYTGTPAEHIQPYILFTNYSRYVDEFVSWACEQILDPNSPYEALSCAGGSYITAETADPEKTTSDLAWKKHQMPAYHLISSTGQGITLVNIGVGPSNAKTICDHLAVLRPHVWLMIGHCGGLRESQAIGDYVLAHAYLRDDHVLDAVLPPDIPIPSIAEVQRALYDATKAVSGMPGEEVKQRLRTGTVVTSDDRNW
;
A
#
# COMPACT_ATOMS: atom_id res chain seq x y z
N MET A 1 -22.97 -19.13 11.89
CA MET A 1 -23.68 -18.06 12.62
C MET A 1 -23.26 -16.78 11.92
N HIS A 2 -24.19 -16.02 11.35
CA HIS A 2 -23.82 -14.82 10.59
C HIS A 2 -23.44 -13.70 11.57
N LEU A 3 -22.26 -13.12 11.37
CA LEU A 3 -21.73 -12.02 12.17
C LEU A 3 -22.22 -10.69 11.59
N THR A 4 -22.35 -9.66 12.44
CA THR A 4 -22.38 -8.26 12.01
C THR A 4 -21.00 -7.80 11.55
N ALA A 5 -20.91 -6.65 10.87
CA ALA A 5 -19.63 -6.09 10.44
C ALA A 5 -18.63 -5.92 11.61
N SER A 6 -19.09 -5.38 12.75
CA SER A 6 -18.23 -5.19 13.93
C SER A 6 -17.76 -6.52 14.53
N GLU A 7 -18.65 -7.49 14.67
CA GLU A 7 -18.29 -8.81 15.20
C GLU A 7 -17.31 -9.56 14.28
N ALA A 8 -17.42 -9.37 12.96
CA ALA A 8 -16.47 -9.91 12.00
C ALA A 8 -15.07 -9.30 12.20
N LEU A 9 -14.95 -7.97 12.39
CA LEU A 9 -13.66 -7.31 12.65
C LEU A 9 -13.01 -7.82 13.94
N ASP A 10 -13.77 -7.86 15.03
CA ASP A 10 -13.24 -8.32 16.32
C ASP A 10 -12.81 -9.80 16.25
N ARG A 11 -13.54 -10.62 15.48
CA ARG A 11 -13.17 -12.02 15.24
C ARG A 11 -11.91 -12.15 14.37
N LEU A 12 -11.73 -11.29 13.37
CA LEU A 12 -10.52 -11.25 12.54
C LEU A 12 -9.28 -10.95 13.39
N GLU A 13 -9.34 -9.90 14.21
CA GLU A 13 -8.24 -9.53 15.12
C GLU A 13 -7.93 -10.65 16.11
N LEU A 14 -8.96 -11.22 16.74
CA LEU A 14 -8.78 -12.31 17.70
C LEU A 14 -8.09 -13.53 17.07
N LEU A 15 -8.54 -13.97 15.89
CA LEU A 15 -7.94 -15.12 15.22
C LEU A 15 -6.51 -14.82 14.75
N TYR A 16 -6.27 -13.63 14.21
CA TYR A 16 -4.96 -13.20 13.76
C TYR A 16 -3.95 -13.15 14.92
N GLU A 17 -4.29 -12.49 16.03
CA GLU A 17 -3.41 -12.38 17.20
C GLU A 17 -3.18 -13.74 17.87
N SER A 18 -4.20 -14.61 17.89
CA SER A 18 -4.06 -15.98 18.40
C SER A 18 -3.07 -16.78 17.58
N ALA A 19 -3.18 -16.74 16.24
CA ALA A 19 -2.27 -17.45 15.34
C ALA A 19 -0.85 -16.88 15.39
N LEU A 20 -0.72 -15.55 15.43
CA LEU A 20 0.56 -14.85 15.56
C LEU A 20 1.27 -15.23 16.87
N SER A 21 0.56 -15.18 18.01
CA SER A 21 1.10 -15.56 19.31
C SER A 21 1.48 -17.04 19.33
N ALA A 22 0.63 -17.93 18.81
CA ALA A 22 0.90 -19.36 18.77
C ALA A 22 2.17 -19.66 17.96
N LEU A 23 2.35 -18.99 16.81
CA LEU A 23 3.53 -19.15 15.98
C LEU A 23 4.80 -18.61 16.66
N ARG A 24 4.73 -17.45 17.33
CA ARG A 24 5.85 -16.92 18.14
C ARG A 24 6.25 -17.87 19.26
N THR A 25 5.28 -18.38 20.01
CA THR A 25 5.54 -19.36 21.07
C THR A 25 6.15 -20.63 20.50
N ALA A 26 5.62 -21.17 19.41
CA ALA A 26 6.15 -22.38 18.78
C ALA A 26 7.59 -22.21 18.26
N ILE A 27 7.91 -21.04 17.68
CA ILE A 27 9.29 -20.70 17.28
C ILE A 27 10.20 -20.63 18.51
N SER A 28 9.74 -20.00 19.60
CA SER A 28 10.53 -19.90 20.82
C SER A 28 10.76 -21.26 21.50
N ASP A 29 9.72 -22.10 21.59
CA ASP A 29 9.81 -23.48 22.09
C ASP A 29 10.78 -24.31 21.25
N TYR A 30 10.76 -24.15 19.93
CA TYR A 30 11.70 -24.84 19.04
C TYR A 30 13.14 -24.36 19.25
N ILE A 31 13.36 -23.06 19.39
CA ILE A 31 14.70 -22.48 19.58
C ILE A 31 15.30 -22.89 20.93
N ASN A 32 14.50 -22.88 21.99
CA ASN A 32 14.97 -23.13 23.35
C ASN A 32 15.04 -24.62 23.69
N GLU A 33 14.07 -25.41 23.23
CA GLU A 33 13.85 -26.79 23.67
C GLU A 33 13.91 -27.82 22.52
N GLY A 34 13.98 -27.39 21.25
CA GLY A 34 13.88 -28.27 20.08
C GLY A 34 12.48 -28.86 19.87
N LYS A 35 11.46 -28.34 20.57
CA LYS A 35 10.09 -28.84 20.54
C LYS A 35 9.39 -28.43 19.24
N LEU A 36 8.81 -29.41 18.55
CA LEU A 36 8.07 -29.19 17.31
C LEU A 36 6.58 -28.94 17.59
N PRO A 37 5.90 -28.11 16.78
CA PRO A 37 4.47 -27.90 16.89
C PRO A 37 3.67 -29.17 16.53
N ASP A 38 2.53 -29.36 17.19
CA ASP A 38 1.64 -30.49 16.93
C ASP A 38 1.00 -30.39 15.54
N VAL A 39 1.05 -31.48 14.77
CA VAL A 39 0.54 -31.52 13.38
C VAL A 39 -0.98 -31.43 13.34
N GLY A 40 -1.69 -32.00 14.33
CA GLY A 40 -3.14 -31.95 14.42
C GLY A 40 -3.65 -30.55 14.74
N GLU A 41 -2.98 -29.82 15.62
CA GLU A 41 -3.31 -28.42 15.90
C GLU A 41 -3.01 -27.50 14.71
N ARG A 42 -1.89 -27.72 14.00
CA ARG A 42 -1.62 -27.00 12.75
C ARG A 42 -2.71 -27.23 11.71
N ALA A 43 -3.16 -28.47 11.53
CA ALA A 43 -4.25 -28.80 10.60
C ALA A 43 -5.60 -28.14 10.97
N LYS A 44 -5.78 -27.74 12.24
CA LYS A 44 -6.95 -26.95 12.70
C LYS A 44 -6.77 -25.44 12.52
N GLY A 45 -5.63 -25.01 11.98
CA GLY A 45 -5.34 -23.60 11.69
C GLY A 45 -4.59 -22.86 12.79
N LEU A 46 -3.78 -23.56 13.61
CA LEU A 46 -2.99 -22.95 14.69
C LEU A 46 -2.14 -21.75 14.23
N PHE A 47 -1.60 -21.80 13.02
CA PHE A 47 -0.77 -20.74 12.43
C PHE A 47 -1.45 -20.05 11.25
N SER A 48 -2.74 -20.27 11.03
CA SER A 48 -3.42 -19.79 9.84
C SER A 48 -3.79 -18.31 9.93
N TYR A 49 -3.70 -17.61 8.81
CA TYR A 49 -4.40 -16.34 8.66
C TYR A 49 -5.91 -16.54 8.85
N PRO A 50 -6.64 -15.55 9.38
CA PRO A 50 -8.09 -15.58 9.33
C PRO A 50 -8.59 -15.42 7.89
N GLN A 51 -9.71 -16.08 7.59
CA GLN A 51 -10.46 -15.93 6.34
C GLN A 51 -11.75 -15.16 6.62
N LEU A 52 -11.97 -14.10 5.86
CA LEU A 52 -13.24 -13.37 5.81
C LEU A 52 -14.04 -13.88 4.62
N SER A 53 -15.29 -14.26 4.87
CA SER A 53 -16.22 -14.67 3.81
C SER A 53 -17.51 -13.84 3.90
N VAL A 54 -17.93 -13.32 2.76
CA VAL A 54 -19.09 -12.44 2.61
C VAL A 54 -20.06 -13.06 1.62
N SER A 55 -21.30 -13.30 2.04
CA SER A 55 -22.32 -13.86 1.17
C SER A 55 -23.40 -12.84 0.86
N TRP A 56 -23.83 -12.80 -0.40
CA TRP A 56 -24.94 -11.98 -0.86
C TRP A 56 -25.98 -12.83 -1.60
N ASP A 57 -27.26 -12.62 -1.26
CA ASP A 57 -28.41 -13.40 -1.77
C ASP A 57 -28.96 -12.89 -3.12
N GLY A 58 -28.34 -11.85 -3.68
CA GLY A 58 -28.78 -11.25 -4.94
C GLY A 58 -29.91 -10.22 -4.79
N LYS A 59 -30.43 -10.00 -3.58
CA LYS A 59 -31.48 -9.01 -3.34
C LYS A 59 -30.86 -7.68 -2.96
N PHE A 60 -31.23 -6.64 -3.70
CA PHE A 60 -30.82 -5.27 -3.40
C PHE A 60 -31.69 -4.70 -2.29
N ARG A 61 -31.08 -4.02 -1.31
CA ARG A 61 -31.81 -3.29 -0.26
C ARG A 61 -31.92 -1.81 -0.57
N ASP A 62 -30.82 -1.20 -1.03
CA ASP A 62 -30.78 0.21 -1.42
C ASP A 62 -30.02 0.41 -2.76
N HIS A 63 -30.19 1.57 -3.42
CA HIS A 63 -29.85 1.77 -4.83
C HIS A 63 -28.79 2.87 -5.04
N LEU A 64 -27.51 2.51 -4.91
CA LEU A 64 -26.42 3.31 -5.48
C LEU A 64 -25.61 2.49 -6.49
N ARG A 65 -26.17 2.34 -7.70
CA ARG A 65 -25.49 1.67 -8.83
C ARG A 65 -24.30 2.46 -9.41
N THR A 66 -24.08 3.69 -8.94
CA THR A 66 -23.06 4.60 -9.46
C THR A 66 -21.75 4.58 -8.66
N ARG A 67 -21.72 3.96 -7.47
CA ARG A 67 -20.48 3.86 -6.68
C ARG A 67 -19.43 3.06 -7.44
N ALA A 68 -18.17 3.48 -7.34
CA ALA A 68 -17.04 2.81 -7.99
C ALA A 68 -16.63 1.51 -7.28
N TYR A 69 -16.75 1.45 -5.95
CA TYR A 69 -16.33 0.34 -5.09
C TYR A 69 -17.44 -0.13 -4.13
N GLY A 70 -17.20 -1.21 -3.39
CA GLY A 70 -18.15 -1.75 -2.40
C GLY A 70 -19.41 -2.32 -3.03
N ARG A 71 -19.27 -3.07 -4.13
CA ARG A 71 -20.41 -3.58 -4.93
C ARG A 71 -20.27 -5.05 -5.27
N PHE A 72 -21.41 -5.73 -5.35
CA PHE A 72 -21.47 -7.07 -5.91
C PHE A 72 -21.78 -7.05 -7.39
N SER A 73 -21.04 -7.87 -8.15
CA SER A 73 -21.31 -8.12 -9.57
C SER A 73 -22.19 -9.35 -9.78
N ARG A 74 -22.12 -10.34 -8.87
CA ARG A 74 -22.83 -11.61 -8.95
C ARG A 74 -23.28 -12.04 -7.56
N THR A 75 -24.36 -12.80 -7.50
CA THR A 75 -24.79 -13.51 -6.29
C THR A 75 -23.79 -14.61 -5.96
N GLY A 76 -23.50 -14.80 -4.68
CA GLY A 76 -22.58 -15.85 -4.23
C GLY A 76 -21.83 -15.46 -2.97
N GLN A 77 -20.76 -16.21 -2.70
CA GLN A 77 -19.87 -15.98 -1.58
C GLN A 77 -18.51 -15.49 -2.09
N TYR A 78 -18.01 -14.46 -1.43
CA TYR A 78 -16.76 -13.78 -1.71
C TYR A 78 -15.84 -13.97 -0.51
N SER A 79 -14.63 -14.47 -0.71
CA SER A 79 -13.71 -14.79 0.38
C SER A 79 -12.31 -14.25 0.13
N THR A 80 -11.59 -13.97 1.21
CA THR A 80 -10.17 -13.63 1.18
C THR A 80 -9.53 -13.91 2.54
N THR A 81 -8.23 -14.20 2.56
CA THR A 81 -7.46 -14.23 3.80
C THR A 81 -7.04 -12.81 4.19
N ILE A 82 -7.00 -12.51 5.49
CA ILE A 82 -6.68 -11.18 6.01
C ILE A 82 -5.40 -11.21 6.84
N ALA A 83 -4.45 -10.34 6.50
CA ALA A 83 -3.28 -10.04 7.33
C ALA A 83 -3.49 -8.69 8.06
N ARG A 84 -2.86 -8.55 9.23
CA ARG A 84 -2.85 -7.31 10.02
C ARG A 84 -4.24 -6.64 10.19
N PRO A 85 -5.29 -7.33 10.68
CA PRO A 85 -6.63 -6.76 10.75
C PRO A 85 -6.70 -5.43 11.50
N ALA A 86 -5.88 -5.24 12.54
CA ALA A 86 -5.79 -3.99 13.30
C ALA A 86 -5.28 -2.81 12.45
N LEU A 87 -4.28 -3.03 11.58
CA LEU A 87 -3.78 -2.01 10.64
C LEU A 87 -4.87 -1.61 9.63
N PHE A 88 -5.62 -2.60 9.15
CA PHE A 88 -6.67 -2.39 8.15
C PHE A 88 -8.05 -2.15 8.76
N ARG A 89 -8.17 -1.92 10.07
CA ARG A 89 -9.46 -1.91 10.77
C ARG A 89 -10.41 -0.87 10.19
N GLU A 90 -9.92 0.35 9.95
CA GLU A 90 -10.74 1.44 9.38
C GLU A 90 -11.23 1.10 7.97
N TYR A 91 -10.33 0.64 7.10
CA TYR A 91 -10.66 0.21 5.74
C TYR A 91 -11.69 -0.93 5.75
N LEU A 92 -11.45 -1.98 6.53
CA LEU A 92 -12.36 -3.14 6.61
C LEU A 92 -13.71 -2.73 7.19
N ALA A 93 -13.74 -1.85 8.20
CA ALA A 93 -14.98 -1.34 8.78
C ALA A 93 -15.81 -0.57 7.75
N GLU A 94 -15.19 0.32 6.98
CA GLU A 94 -15.87 1.03 5.89
C GLU A 94 -16.43 0.03 4.89
N GLN A 95 -15.60 -0.85 4.33
CA GLN A 95 -16.04 -1.77 3.27
C GLN A 95 -17.14 -2.72 3.75
N LEU A 96 -17.01 -3.30 4.94
CA LEU A 96 -18.02 -4.21 5.49
C LEU A 96 -19.33 -3.49 5.80
N ALA A 97 -19.29 -2.28 6.34
CA ALA A 97 -20.49 -1.48 6.59
C ALA A 97 -21.25 -1.18 5.29
N LEU A 98 -20.55 -0.88 4.19
CA LEU A 98 -21.19 -0.69 2.88
C LEU A 98 -21.93 -1.94 2.41
N LEU A 99 -21.30 -3.11 2.51
CA LEU A 99 -21.89 -4.38 2.09
C LEU A 99 -23.05 -4.81 3.00
N GLU A 100 -22.96 -4.55 4.30
CA GLU A 100 -24.02 -4.84 5.27
C GLU A 100 -25.26 -3.98 5.03
N THR A 101 -25.07 -2.67 4.91
CA THR A 101 -26.17 -1.70 4.83
C THR A 101 -26.89 -1.74 3.48
N GLU A 102 -26.16 -1.79 2.37
CA GLU A 102 -26.73 -1.65 1.02
C GLU A 102 -27.19 -2.97 0.41
N TYR A 103 -26.48 -4.06 0.74
CA TYR A 103 -26.72 -5.38 0.15
C TYR A 103 -27.26 -6.37 1.17
N GLY A 104 -27.18 -6.07 2.46
CA GLY A 104 -27.55 -7.04 3.47
C GLY A 104 -26.65 -8.24 3.54
N ALA A 105 -25.38 -8.05 3.19
CA ALA A 105 -24.42 -9.12 3.14
C ALA A 105 -24.27 -9.76 4.53
N SER A 106 -24.03 -11.06 4.54
CA SER A 106 -23.78 -11.81 5.77
C SER A 106 -22.30 -12.19 5.87
N PHE A 107 -21.73 -12.08 7.06
CA PHE A 107 -20.30 -12.30 7.29
C PHE A 107 -20.02 -13.58 8.05
N GLU A 108 -18.92 -14.24 7.69
CA GLU A 108 -18.36 -15.39 8.39
C GLU A 108 -16.84 -15.24 8.46
N VAL A 109 -16.27 -15.57 9.64
CA VAL A 109 -14.83 -15.49 9.90
C VAL A 109 -14.35 -16.80 10.50
N THR A 110 -13.43 -17.46 9.81
CA THR A 110 -12.87 -18.78 10.17
C THR A 110 -11.35 -18.78 10.04
N PRO A 111 -10.63 -19.71 10.70
CA PRO A 111 -9.24 -19.99 10.34
C PRO A 111 -9.16 -20.42 8.86
N SER A 112 -8.19 -19.89 8.12
CA SER A 112 -7.94 -20.30 6.74
C SER A 112 -7.09 -21.57 6.66
N GLN A 113 -6.82 -22.03 5.44
CA GLN A 113 -5.83 -23.08 5.15
C GLN A 113 -4.43 -22.52 4.85
N GLN A 114 -4.25 -21.20 4.92
CA GLN A 114 -3.00 -20.51 4.60
C GLN A 114 -2.26 -20.17 5.90
N GLU A 115 -1.18 -20.89 6.19
CA GLU A 115 -0.32 -20.61 7.36
C GLU A 115 0.52 -19.34 7.16
N MET A 116 0.72 -18.59 8.25
CA MET A 116 1.57 -17.40 8.31
C MET A 116 3.05 -17.79 8.19
N PRO A 117 3.79 -17.29 7.19
CA PRO A 117 5.22 -17.53 7.12
C PRO A 117 5.94 -16.96 8.33
N TYR A 118 6.79 -17.77 8.96
CA TYR A 118 7.56 -17.35 10.13
C TYR A 118 8.40 -16.08 9.91
N PRO A 119 8.96 -15.77 8.71
CA PRO A 119 9.74 -14.54 8.52
C PRO A 119 8.97 -13.26 8.84
N PHE A 120 7.66 -13.21 8.55
CA PHE A 120 6.82 -12.03 8.81
C PHE A 120 6.46 -11.86 10.29
N VAL A 121 6.62 -12.94 11.06
CA VAL A 121 6.37 -12.96 12.51
C VAL A 121 7.62 -12.55 13.30
N ILE A 122 8.81 -12.95 12.81
CA ILE A 122 10.11 -12.68 13.44
C ILE A 122 10.56 -11.23 13.24
N ASP A 123 10.22 -10.58 12.12
CA ASP A 123 10.66 -9.19 11.83
C ASP A 123 10.11 -8.12 12.80
N GLY A 124 9.26 -8.53 13.76
CA GLY A 124 8.83 -7.76 14.93
C GLY A 124 9.37 -8.26 16.27
N SER A 125 10.46 -9.04 16.28
CA SER A 125 11.08 -9.63 17.47
C SER A 125 12.60 -9.44 17.46
N ASP A 126 13.23 -9.32 18.63
CA ASP A 126 14.70 -9.16 18.79
C ASP A 126 15.49 -10.49 18.60
N LEU A 127 14.94 -11.44 17.84
CA LEU A 127 15.49 -12.77 17.67
C LEU A 127 16.63 -12.78 16.63
N VAL A 128 17.87 -12.87 17.11
CA VAL A 128 19.05 -13.11 16.27
C VAL A 128 19.22 -14.60 16.05
N LEU A 129 18.97 -15.07 14.83
CA LEU A 129 19.09 -16.48 14.45
C LEU A 129 20.47 -16.77 13.84
N ASP A 130 21.08 -17.90 14.23
CA ASP A 130 22.23 -18.44 13.52
C ASP A 130 21.81 -19.26 12.27
N ARG A 131 22.79 -19.69 11.47
CA ARG A 131 22.55 -20.44 10.23
C ARG A 131 21.91 -21.81 10.46
N THR A 132 22.27 -22.50 11.55
CA THR A 132 21.74 -23.83 11.88
C THR A 132 20.26 -23.75 12.30
N MET A 133 19.91 -22.75 13.10
CA MET A 133 18.53 -22.48 13.51
C MET A 133 17.64 -22.09 12.34
N THR A 134 18.18 -21.31 11.39
CA THR A 134 17.44 -20.90 10.19
C THR A 134 17.04 -22.11 9.32
N ALA A 135 17.95 -23.08 9.15
CA ALA A 135 17.66 -24.29 8.37
C ALA A 135 16.59 -25.16 9.05
N GLY A 136 16.66 -25.31 10.38
CA GLY A 136 15.66 -26.04 11.15
C GLY A 136 14.28 -25.40 11.09
N LEU A 137 14.21 -24.07 11.22
CA LEU A 137 12.96 -23.31 11.08
C LEU A 137 12.34 -23.49 9.70
N ALA A 138 13.13 -23.35 8.63
CA ALA A 138 12.65 -23.52 7.26
C ALA A 138 12.12 -24.94 6.97
N GLN A 139 12.60 -25.96 7.68
CA GLN A 139 12.16 -27.34 7.53
C GLN A 139 10.82 -27.62 8.23
N HIS A 140 10.57 -26.99 9.38
CA HIS A 140 9.46 -27.36 10.26
C HIS A 140 8.35 -26.32 10.36
N PHE A 141 8.63 -25.06 10.02
CA PHE A 141 7.70 -23.94 10.12
C PHE A 141 7.27 -23.43 8.74
N PRO A 142 6.14 -22.71 8.65
CA PRO A 142 5.67 -22.17 7.38
C PRO A 142 6.67 -21.17 6.80
N THR A 143 7.05 -21.34 5.54
CA THR A 143 7.98 -20.48 4.81
C THR A 143 7.28 -19.67 3.73
N THR A 144 7.92 -18.60 3.25
CA THR A 144 7.44 -17.87 2.08
C THR A 144 7.68 -18.66 0.81
N ASP A 145 6.62 -19.22 0.24
CA ASP A 145 6.63 -19.79 -1.11
C ASP A 145 6.31 -18.70 -2.13
N LEU A 146 7.34 -18.25 -2.86
CA LEU A 146 7.23 -17.19 -3.86
C LEU A 146 6.24 -17.55 -4.98
N ALA A 147 6.03 -18.83 -5.28
CA ALA A 147 5.06 -19.25 -6.30
C ALA A 147 3.61 -18.98 -5.88
N LYS A 148 3.35 -18.81 -4.58
CA LYS A 148 2.03 -18.50 -4.02
C LYS A 148 1.81 -17.02 -3.77
N ILE A 149 2.85 -16.19 -3.89
CA ILE A 149 2.75 -14.74 -3.75
C ILE A 149 2.58 -14.17 -5.14
N GLY A 150 1.37 -13.71 -5.47
CA GLY A 150 1.08 -13.22 -6.81
C GLY A 150 0.05 -12.09 -6.84
N ASP A 151 -0.13 -11.54 -8.02
CA ASP A 151 -1.19 -10.59 -8.39
C ASP A 151 -2.39 -11.29 -9.03
N GLY A 152 -2.48 -12.63 -8.98
CA GLY A 152 -3.42 -13.44 -9.76
C GLY A 152 -4.89 -12.99 -9.67
N ILE A 153 -5.34 -12.54 -8.49
CA ILE A 153 -6.66 -11.94 -8.31
C ILE A 153 -6.78 -10.60 -9.07
N THR A 154 -5.80 -9.73 -8.92
CA THR A 154 -5.78 -8.38 -9.52
C THR A 154 -5.59 -8.43 -11.04
N ASP A 155 -4.81 -9.38 -11.53
CA ASP A 155 -4.56 -9.65 -12.95
C ASP A 155 -5.72 -10.41 -13.61
N GLY A 156 -6.73 -10.84 -12.84
CA GLY A 156 -7.89 -11.57 -13.35
C GLY A 156 -7.58 -13.00 -13.81
N LEU A 157 -6.46 -13.57 -13.36
CA LEU A 157 -6.03 -14.93 -13.70
C LEU A 157 -6.75 -16.00 -12.88
N GLU A 158 -7.20 -15.65 -11.67
CA GLU A 158 -7.96 -16.55 -10.81
C GLU A 158 -9.43 -16.61 -11.26
N THR A 159 -9.71 -17.56 -12.17
CA THR A 159 -11.06 -17.85 -12.65
C THR A 159 -11.39 -19.32 -12.39
N GLY A 160 -12.42 -19.61 -11.59
CA GLY A 160 -12.96 -20.97 -11.44
C GLY A 160 -12.98 -21.61 -10.04
N THR A 161 -12.84 -20.83 -8.97
CA THR A 161 -13.12 -21.29 -7.60
C THR A 161 -14.62 -21.30 -7.29
N ASP A 162 -15.05 -22.13 -6.33
CA ASP A 162 -16.44 -22.14 -5.82
C ASP A 162 -16.84 -20.79 -5.16
N PHE A 163 -15.84 -19.96 -4.82
CA PHE A 163 -15.98 -18.66 -4.17
C PHE A 163 -15.27 -17.58 -4.98
N PHE A 164 -15.80 -16.36 -4.96
CA PHE A 164 -15.19 -15.20 -5.63
C PHE A 164 -14.15 -14.51 -4.74
N PRO A 165 -13.14 -13.83 -5.29
CA PRO A 165 -12.23 -13.01 -4.48
C PRO A 165 -12.95 -11.80 -3.86
N LEU A 166 -12.81 -11.60 -2.55
CA LEU A 166 -13.40 -10.45 -1.83
C LEU A 166 -12.57 -9.18 -1.97
N SER A 167 -11.24 -9.30 -2.03
CA SER A 167 -10.28 -8.20 -2.08
C SER A 167 -9.27 -8.42 -3.21
N HIS A 168 -8.55 -7.37 -3.58
CA HIS A 168 -7.49 -7.43 -4.60
C HIS A 168 -6.27 -8.26 -4.19
N PHE A 169 -5.99 -8.31 -2.89
CA PHE A 169 -4.84 -9.00 -2.31
C PHE A 169 -5.28 -9.89 -1.15
N ASP A 170 -4.64 -11.05 -1.05
CA ASP A 170 -4.77 -11.97 0.07
C ASP A 170 -3.81 -11.59 1.21
N ALA A 171 -3.86 -12.33 2.32
CA ALA A 171 -3.03 -12.08 3.49
C ALA A 171 -1.53 -12.20 3.19
N LEU A 172 -1.13 -13.23 2.44
CA LEU A 172 0.27 -13.54 2.20
C LEU A 172 0.92 -12.47 1.31
N ARG A 173 0.24 -12.02 0.26
CA ARG A 173 0.70 -10.91 -0.58
C ARG A 173 0.75 -9.59 0.20
N THR A 174 -0.20 -9.38 1.09
CA THR A 174 -0.23 -8.20 1.96
C THR A 174 0.99 -8.17 2.88
N ASP A 175 1.24 -9.20 3.69
CA ASP A 175 2.40 -9.25 4.59
C ASP A 175 3.73 -9.18 3.83
N PHE A 176 3.84 -9.84 2.67
CA PHE A 176 5.01 -9.71 1.81
C PHE A 176 5.29 -8.26 1.43
N SER A 177 4.26 -7.54 1.00
CA SER A 177 4.38 -6.16 0.57
C SER A 177 4.67 -5.22 1.74
N LEU A 178 4.08 -5.44 2.92
CA LEU A 178 4.35 -4.65 4.12
C LEU A 178 5.82 -4.80 4.57
N ALA A 179 6.35 -6.02 4.55
CA ALA A 179 7.77 -6.26 4.85
C ALA A 179 8.70 -5.56 3.85
N ARG A 180 8.34 -5.58 2.55
CA ARG A 180 9.09 -4.89 1.50
C ARG A 180 9.01 -3.37 1.60
N LEU A 181 7.85 -2.81 1.96
CA LEU A 181 7.70 -1.38 2.20
C LEU A 181 8.66 -0.92 3.28
N LYS A 182 8.66 -1.56 4.45
CA LYS A 182 9.59 -1.23 5.54
C LYS A 182 11.05 -1.26 5.08
N HIS A 183 11.43 -2.27 4.30
CA HIS A 183 12.78 -2.40 3.77
C HIS A 183 13.15 -1.29 2.77
N TYR A 184 12.29 -1.00 1.79
CA TYR A 184 12.60 -0.05 0.72
C TYR A 184 12.48 1.41 1.16
N THR A 185 11.53 1.70 2.05
CA THR A 185 11.19 3.06 2.48
C THR A 185 11.89 3.49 3.75
N GLY A 186 12.30 2.52 4.59
CA GLY A 186 12.89 2.81 5.88
C GLY A 186 11.92 3.40 6.90
N THR A 187 10.61 3.20 6.69
CA THR A 187 9.54 3.68 7.56
C THR A 187 8.54 2.57 7.90
N PRO A 188 7.81 2.69 9.04
CA PRO A 188 6.69 1.81 9.36
C PRO A 188 5.55 1.98 8.38
N ALA A 189 4.90 0.87 7.99
CA ALA A 189 3.79 0.91 7.04
C ALA A 189 2.54 1.60 7.63
N GLU A 190 2.41 1.56 8.95
CA GLU A 190 1.38 2.22 9.76
C GLU A 190 1.36 3.75 9.57
N HIS A 191 2.49 4.33 9.16
CA HIS A 191 2.61 5.77 8.97
C HIS A 191 2.25 6.23 7.56
N ILE A 192 2.09 5.30 6.60
CA ILE A 192 1.76 5.64 5.22
C ILE A 192 0.35 6.24 5.16
N GLN A 193 0.25 7.39 4.50
CA GLN A 193 -0.97 8.19 4.37
C GLN A 193 -1.66 7.93 3.02
N PRO A 194 -2.97 8.14 2.91
CA PRO A 194 -3.74 7.78 1.71
C PRO A 194 -3.44 8.61 0.47
N TYR A 195 -2.88 9.82 0.62
CA TYR A 195 -2.48 10.69 -0.49
C TYR A 195 -0.97 10.63 -0.67
N ILE A 196 -0.53 10.06 -1.79
CA ILE A 196 0.89 9.76 -2.04
C ILE A 196 1.45 10.68 -3.13
N LEU A 197 2.67 11.17 -2.91
CA LEU A 197 3.47 11.90 -3.88
C LEU A 197 4.73 11.08 -4.17
N PHE A 198 4.98 10.79 -5.44
CA PHE A 198 6.24 10.25 -5.91
C PHE A 198 7.13 11.36 -6.43
N THR A 199 8.43 11.26 -6.15
CA THR A 199 9.43 12.14 -6.75
C THR A 199 10.65 11.36 -7.23
N ASN A 200 11.32 11.90 -8.24
CA ASN A 200 12.57 11.36 -8.81
C ASN A 200 13.79 12.23 -8.48
N TYR A 201 13.65 13.23 -7.61
CA TYR A 201 14.72 14.19 -7.33
C TYR A 201 14.79 14.61 -5.87
N SER A 202 16.00 14.61 -5.33
CA SER A 202 16.28 14.80 -3.89
C SER A 202 15.69 16.07 -3.31
N ARG A 203 15.76 17.16 -4.07
CA ARG A 203 15.39 18.48 -3.56
C ARG A 203 13.90 18.60 -3.24
N TYR A 204 13.05 17.75 -3.81
CA TYR A 204 11.65 17.67 -3.40
C TYR A 204 11.48 17.12 -1.99
N VAL A 205 12.37 16.23 -1.54
CA VAL A 205 12.39 15.74 -0.16
C VAL A 205 12.77 16.87 0.79
N ASP A 206 13.84 17.61 0.47
CA ASP A 206 14.29 18.74 1.31
C ASP A 206 13.18 19.78 1.49
N GLU A 207 12.52 20.16 0.38
CA GLU A 207 11.39 21.09 0.38
C GLU A 207 10.19 20.54 1.15
N PHE A 208 9.84 19.27 0.94
CA PHE A 208 8.72 18.63 1.63
C PHE A 208 8.94 18.57 3.14
N VAL A 209 10.15 18.22 3.59
CA VAL A 209 10.49 18.17 5.02
C VAL A 209 10.44 19.57 5.64
N SER A 210 10.98 20.58 4.96
CA SER A 210 10.92 21.97 5.43
C SER A 210 9.47 22.42 5.61
N TRP A 211 8.65 22.27 4.55
CA TRP A 211 7.24 22.63 4.57
C TRP A 211 6.45 21.83 5.62
N ALA A 212 6.70 20.52 5.74
CA ALA A 212 6.06 19.67 6.73
C ALA A 212 6.32 20.14 8.17
N CYS A 213 7.55 20.52 8.51
CA CYS A 213 7.88 21.07 9.82
C CYS A 213 7.15 22.40 10.08
N GLU A 214 7.05 23.30 9.09
CA GLU A 214 6.26 24.53 9.20
C GLU A 214 4.79 24.21 9.48
N GLN A 215 4.23 23.24 8.76
CA GLN A 215 2.86 22.79 8.97
C GLN A 215 2.61 22.16 10.34
N ILE A 216 3.59 21.47 10.92
CA ILE A 216 3.45 20.87 12.26
C ILE A 216 3.50 21.96 13.35
N LEU A 217 4.24 23.03 13.11
CA LEU A 217 4.36 24.16 14.04
C LEU A 217 3.15 25.10 13.99
N ASP A 218 2.41 25.16 12.88
CA ASP A 218 1.19 25.97 12.76
C ASP A 218 0.02 25.30 13.51
N PRO A 219 -0.51 25.91 14.59
CA PRO A 219 -1.64 25.35 15.34
C PRO A 219 -2.95 25.24 14.55
N ASN A 220 -3.06 25.90 13.39
CA ASN A 220 -4.24 25.83 12.53
C ASN A 220 -4.16 24.72 11.47
N SER A 221 -3.00 24.09 11.34
CA SER A 221 -2.74 23.00 10.40
C SER A 221 -3.25 21.66 10.98
N PRO A 222 -3.80 20.76 10.15
CA PRO A 222 -4.28 19.46 10.60
C PRO A 222 -3.16 18.42 10.79
N TYR A 223 -1.91 18.80 10.56
CA TYR A 223 -0.75 17.92 10.59
C TYR A 223 -0.04 17.97 11.95
N GLU A 224 0.24 16.80 12.51
CA GLU A 224 0.75 16.69 13.89
C GLU A 224 2.15 16.07 13.97
N ALA A 225 2.53 15.26 12.98
CA ALA A 225 3.80 14.57 13.00
C ALA A 225 4.38 14.32 11.60
N LEU A 226 5.70 14.16 11.54
CA LEU A 226 6.44 13.75 10.36
C LEU A 226 7.27 12.50 10.67
N SER A 227 6.87 11.36 10.12
CA SER A 227 7.69 10.15 10.15
C SER A 227 8.67 10.16 8.98
N CYS A 228 9.96 10.00 9.27
CA CYS A 228 11.03 10.10 8.28
C CYS A 228 11.73 8.76 8.07
N ALA A 229 12.15 8.51 6.83
CA ALA A 229 13.03 7.40 6.50
C ALA A 229 14.27 7.38 7.40
N GLY A 230 14.57 6.20 7.97
CA GLY A 230 15.66 6.03 8.92
C GLY A 230 15.25 6.10 10.40
N GLY A 231 13.96 6.32 10.68
CA GLY A 231 13.35 6.10 12.00
C GLY A 231 13.08 7.36 12.82
N SER A 232 13.42 8.55 12.33
CA SER A 232 13.07 9.80 13.02
C SER A 232 11.56 10.04 12.99
N TYR A 233 11.02 10.51 14.12
CA TYR A 233 9.62 10.88 14.27
C TYR A 233 9.55 12.27 14.88
N ILE A 234 8.98 13.22 14.14
CA ILE A 234 8.99 14.64 14.49
C ILE A 234 7.59 15.09 14.85
N THR A 235 7.50 15.93 15.86
CA THR A 235 6.28 16.55 16.38
C THR A 235 6.52 18.04 16.61
N ALA A 236 5.51 18.80 17.04
CA ALA A 236 5.66 20.23 17.32
C ALA A 236 6.77 20.54 18.34
N GLU A 237 7.07 19.62 19.28
CA GLU A 237 8.13 19.79 20.28
C GLU A 237 9.55 19.57 19.71
N THR A 238 9.67 18.93 18.55
CA THR A 238 10.93 18.46 17.97
C THR A 238 11.15 18.90 16.52
N ALA A 239 10.25 19.73 15.99
CA ALA A 239 10.29 20.21 14.62
C ALA A 239 11.53 21.09 14.35
N ASP A 240 12.52 20.48 13.69
CA ASP A 240 13.74 21.15 13.24
C ASP A 240 14.19 20.56 11.87
N PRO A 241 13.85 21.22 10.75
CA PRO A 241 14.16 20.72 9.41
C PRO A 241 15.63 20.38 9.19
N GLU A 242 16.55 21.21 9.70
CA GLU A 242 17.99 21.10 9.45
C GLU A 242 18.61 19.84 10.09
N LYS A 243 17.97 19.32 11.15
CA LYS A 243 18.40 18.09 11.83
C LYS A 243 17.71 16.82 11.31
N THR A 244 16.75 16.98 10.41
CA THR A 244 15.83 15.91 9.99
C THR A 244 16.33 15.14 8.77
N THR A 245 16.89 15.83 7.78
CA THR A 245 17.42 15.21 6.57
C THR A 245 18.75 14.54 6.87
N SER A 246 18.69 13.28 7.28
CA SER A 246 19.90 12.47 7.43
C SER A 246 20.34 11.94 6.06
N ASP A 247 21.53 12.35 5.59
CA ASP A 247 22.18 11.77 4.39
C ASP A 247 22.28 10.23 4.45
N LEU A 248 22.23 9.64 5.66
CA LEU A 248 22.27 8.21 5.88
C LEU A 248 20.99 7.48 5.41
N ALA A 249 19.85 8.17 5.34
CA ALA A 249 18.59 7.56 4.90
C ALA A 249 18.69 7.06 3.45
N TRP A 250 19.27 7.87 2.57
CA TRP A 250 19.54 7.55 1.17
C TRP A 250 20.54 6.41 0.97
N LYS A 251 21.52 6.30 1.87
CA LYS A 251 22.52 5.25 1.81
C LYS A 251 21.94 3.88 2.20
N LYS A 252 20.92 3.86 3.05
CA LYS A 252 20.35 2.62 3.61
C LYS A 252 19.10 2.14 2.87
N HIS A 253 18.32 3.04 2.30
CA HIS A 253 17.01 2.73 1.72
C HIS A 253 16.94 3.19 0.27
N GLN A 254 16.51 2.30 -0.62
CA GLN A 254 16.46 2.56 -2.06
C GLN A 254 15.41 3.61 -2.44
N MET A 255 14.28 3.64 -1.72
CA MET A 255 13.16 4.53 -2.02
C MET A 255 12.63 5.19 -0.74
N PRO A 256 13.41 6.09 -0.11
CA PRO A 256 13.07 6.71 1.18
C PRO A 256 11.70 7.38 1.17
N ALA A 257 10.91 7.17 2.24
CA ALA A 257 9.60 7.78 2.41
C ALA A 257 9.53 8.73 3.61
N TYR A 258 8.60 9.69 3.51
CA TYR A 258 8.33 10.70 4.52
C TYR A 258 6.81 10.86 4.63
N HIS A 259 6.29 10.80 5.85
CA HIS A 259 4.85 10.77 6.09
C HIS A 259 4.46 11.94 6.98
N LEU A 260 3.80 12.94 6.39
CA LEU A 260 3.18 14.03 7.13
C LEU A 260 1.81 13.55 7.61
N ILE A 261 1.77 13.16 8.88
CA ILE A 261 0.63 12.51 9.53
C ILE A 261 -0.36 13.58 9.98
N SER A 262 -1.63 13.35 9.68
CA SER A 262 -2.75 14.19 10.14
C SER A 262 -3.53 13.48 11.24
N SER A 263 -4.03 14.25 12.20
CA SER A 263 -4.96 13.80 13.24
C SER A 263 -6.26 13.20 12.68
N THR A 264 -6.58 13.46 11.41
CA THR A 264 -7.76 12.92 10.71
C THR A 264 -7.47 11.67 9.87
N GLY A 265 -6.21 11.18 9.86
CA GLY A 265 -5.77 10.08 9.00
C GLY A 265 -5.67 10.45 7.51
N GLN A 266 -5.89 11.72 7.15
CA GLN A 266 -5.82 12.23 5.77
C GLN A 266 -4.53 13.00 5.50
N GLY A 267 -3.39 12.42 5.89
CA GLY A 267 -2.07 13.03 5.70
C GLY A 267 -1.50 12.89 4.27
N ILE A 268 -0.23 13.24 4.11
CA ILE A 268 0.49 13.12 2.83
C ILE A 268 1.73 12.24 3.01
N THR A 269 1.94 11.30 2.10
CA THR A 269 3.17 10.51 2.01
C THR A 269 3.97 10.91 0.80
N LEU A 270 5.22 11.31 0.98
CA LEU A 270 6.18 11.51 -0.09
C LEU A 270 7.10 10.29 -0.16
N VAL A 271 7.26 9.70 -1.35
CA VAL A 271 8.26 8.65 -1.59
C VAL A 271 9.19 9.10 -2.71
N ASN A 272 10.49 9.16 -2.42
CA ASN A 272 11.49 9.36 -3.46
C ASN A 272 11.81 8.02 -4.11
N ILE A 273 11.25 7.77 -5.29
CA ILE A 273 11.40 6.51 -6.03
C ILE A 273 12.74 6.42 -6.77
N GLY A 274 13.49 7.52 -6.80
CA GLY A 274 14.70 7.64 -7.61
C GLY A 274 14.37 7.65 -9.10
N VAL A 275 15.21 7.00 -9.91
CA VAL A 275 15.09 6.99 -11.37
C VAL A 275 15.00 5.55 -11.85
N GLY A 276 14.09 5.29 -12.79
CA GLY A 276 13.98 4.02 -13.51
C GLY A 276 12.61 3.37 -13.35
N PRO A 277 12.01 2.83 -14.43
CA PRO A 277 10.72 2.14 -14.39
C PRO A 277 10.68 0.96 -13.40
N SER A 278 11.79 0.25 -13.22
CA SER A 278 11.88 -0.88 -12.27
C SER A 278 11.58 -0.48 -10.83
N ASN A 279 12.10 0.67 -10.37
CA ASN A 279 11.81 1.19 -9.03
C ASN A 279 10.35 1.61 -8.93
N ALA A 280 9.84 2.34 -9.94
CA ALA A 280 8.47 2.81 -9.99
C ALA A 280 7.46 1.64 -9.92
N LYS A 281 7.69 0.56 -10.67
CA LYS A 281 6.90 -0.67 -10.57
C LYS A 281 6.98 -1.27 -9.17
N THR A 282 8.19 -1.49 -8.66
CA THR A 282 8.43 -2.18 -7.39
C THR A 282 7.74 -1.48 -6.22
N ILE A 283 7.83 -0.15 -6.13
CA ILE A 283 7.16 0.58 -5.03
C ILE A 283 5.64 0.55 -5.17
N CYS A 284 5.10 0.61 -6.40
CA CYS A 284 3.67 0.56 -6.64
C CYS A 284 3.09 -0.82 -6.30
N ASP A 285 3.79 -1.91 -6.64
CA ASP A 285 3.39 -3.29 -6.32
C ASP A 285 3.15 -3.49 -4.82
N HIS A 286 3.94 -2.78 -3.99
CA HIS A 286 3.85 -2.88 -2.55
C HIS A 286 2.93 -1.84 -1.92
N LEU A 287 2.98 -0.57 -2.34
CA LEU A 287 2.06 0.46 -1.86
C LEU A 287 0.61 0.14 -2.19
N ALA A 288 0.36 -0.61 -3.26
CA ALA A 288 -0.97 -1.03 -3.64
C ALA A 288 -1.71 -1.69 -2.45
N VAL A 289 -1.09 -2.57 -1.67
CA VAL A 289 -1.82 -3.32 -0.63
C VAL A 289 -2.43 -2.42 0.46
N LEU A 290 -1.91 -1.20 0.63
CA LEU A 290 -2.43 -0.19 1.57
C LEU A 290 -3.63 0.60 1.06
N ARG A 291 -4.07 0.35 -0.19
CA ARG A 291 -5.29 0.93 -0.80
C ARG A 291 -5.28 2.47 -0.78
N PRO A 292 -4.21 3.14 -1.27
CA PRO A 292 -4.16 4.60 -1.28
C PRO A 292 -5.29 5.20 -2.10
N HIS A 293 -5.72 6.42 -1.73
CA HIS A 293 -6.76 7.15 -2.46
C HIS A 293 -6.23 7.66 -3.80
N VAL A 294 -4.98 8.14 -3.82
CA VAL A 294 -4.31 8.63 -5.04
C VAL A 294 -2.80 8.65 -4.83
N TRP A 295 -2.05 8.38 -5.89
CA TRP A 295 -0.64 8.75 -6.00
C TRP A 295 -0.40 9.70 -7.18
N LEU A 296 0.50 10.66 -7.01
CA LEU A 296 0.86 11.63 -8.04
C LEU A 296 2.35 11.58 -8.32
N MET A 297 2.74 11.65 -9.59
CA MET A 297 4.14 11.77 -9.99
C MET A 297 4.55 13.25 -10.08
N ILE A 298 5.36 13.71 -9.12
CA ILE A 298 5.92 15.06 -9.04
C ILE A 298 7.43 14.98 -9.22
N GLY A 299 7.88 15.16 -10.46
CA GLY A 299 9.30 15.04 -10.79
C GLY A 299 9.71 15.85 -12.01
N HIS A 300 10.99 15.79 -12.34
CA HIS A 300 11.52 16.47 -13.53
C HIS A 300 11.29 15.63 -14.80
N CYS A 301 11.27 16.30 -15.94
CA CYS A 301 11.24 15.69 -17.27
C CYS A 301 12.04 16.53 -18.28
N GLY A 302 12.29 15.97 -19.47
CA GLY A 302 12.87 16.71 -20.59
C GLY A 302 11.78 17.35 -21.45
N GLY A 303 11.90 18.64 -21.75
CA GLY A 303 11.03 19.32 -22.70
C GLY A 303 11.41 18.97 -24.14
N LEU A 304 10.46 18.48 -24.93
CA LEU A 304 10.70 18.03 -26.32
C LEU A 304 10.24 19.06 -27.36
N ARG A 305 9.57 20.13 -26.95
CA ARG A 305 9.10 21.18 -27.85
C ARG A 305 9.94 22.43 -27.68
N GLU A 306 10.31 23.06 -28.79
CA GLU A 306 11.10 24.31 -28.80
C GLU A 306 10.44 25.46 -28.03
N SER A 307 9.11 25.43 -27.90
CA SER A 307 8.35 26.46 -27.18
C SER A 307 8.37 26.30 -25.66
N GLN A 308 8.95 25.21 -25.14
CA GLN A 308 9.02 24.96 -23.69
C GLN A 308 10.28 25.59 -23.11
N ALA A 309 10.15 26.19 -21.93
CA ALA A 309 11.26 26.69 -21.13
C ALA A 309 11.54 25.77 -19.94
N ILE A 310 12.78 25.81 -19.42
CA ILE A 310 13.11 25.17 -18.14
C ILE A 310 12.27 25.82 -17.04
N GLY A 311 11.54 25.00 -16.28
CA GLY A 311 10.63 25.45 -15.23
C GLY A 311 9.15 25.49 -15.63
N ASP A 312 8.84 25.19 -16.90
CA ASP A 312 7.47 24.89 -17.32
C ASP A 312 7.00 23.52 -16.77
N TYR A 313 5.70 23.41 -16.56
CA TYR A 313 5.03 22.21 -16.12
C TYR A 313 4.46 21.41 -17.30
N VAL A 314 4.40 20.10 -17.15
CA VAL A 314 3.74 19.19 -18.10
C VAL A 314 2.66 18.41 -17.36
N LEU A 315 1.41 18.53 -17.82
CA LEU A 315 0.31 17.68 -17.38
C LEU A 315 0.13 16.54 -18.39
N ALA A 316 0.51 15.33 -17.98
CA ALA A 316 0.34 14.15 -18.82
C ALA A 316 -1.15 13.85 -19.02
N HIS A 317 -1.61 13.77 -20.27
CA HIS A 317 -2.95 13.28 -20.61
C HIS A 317 -2.95 11.88 -21.25
N ALA A 318 -1.77 11.40 -21.62
CA ALA A 318 -1.52 10.10 -22.25
C ALA A 318 -0.04 9.75 -22.09
N TYR A 319 0.29 8.47 -22.27
CA TYR A 319 1.63 7.94 -22.09
C TYR A 319 2.05 7.14 -23.31
N LEU A 320 3.26 7.39 -23.81
CA LEU A 320 3.98 6.44 -24.66
C LEU A 320 4.85 5.59 -23.73
N ARG A 321 4.58 4.28 -23.71
CA ARG A 321 5.15 3.31 -22.79
C ARG A 321 6.32 2.59 -23.45
N ASP A 322 7.48 3.23 -23.40
CA ASP A 322 8.77 2.64 -23.80
C ASP A 322 9.54 2.16 -22.55
N ASP A 323 8.81 1.84 -21.47
CA ASP A 323 9.35 1.51 -20.16
C ASP A 323 9.54 0.01 -19.94
N HIS A 324 8.93 -0.83 -20.79
CA HIS A 324 9.05 -2.29 -20.94
C HIS A 324 8.68 -3.15 -19.71
N VAL A 325 8.74 -2.60 -18.51
CA VAL A 325 8.67 -3.33 -17.23
C VAL A 325 7.28 -3.92 -16.95
N LEU A 326 6.23 -3.41 -17.60
CA LEU A 326 4.84 -3.86 -17.44
C LEU A 326 4.28 -4.58 -18.68
N ASP A 327 5.03 -4.71 -19.77
CA ASP A 327 4.49 -5.18 -21.06
C ASP A 327 3.88 -6.58 -20.99
N ALA A 328 4.43 -7.45 -20.13
CA ALA A 328 3.96 -8.82 -19.97
C ALA A 328 2.58 -8.92 -19.29
N VAL A 329 2.30 -8.04 -18.33
CA VAL A 329 1.04 -8.05 -17.54
C VAL A 329 0.03 -7.03 -18.06
N LEU A 330 0.50 -6.02 -18.78
CA LEU A 330 -0.32 -4.96 -19.37
C LEU A 330 0.27 -4.61 -20.74
N PRO A 331 -0.17 -5.26 -21.83
CA PRO A 331 0.39 -5.02 -23.16
C PRO A 331 0.38 -3.53 -23.56
N PRO A 332 1.38 -3.04 -24.33
CA PRO A 332 1.48 -1.61 -24.70
C PRO A 332 0.28 -1.04 -25.46
N ASP A 333 -0.51 -1.88 -26.13
CA ASP A 333 -1.71 -1.50 -26.87
C ASP A 333 -2.95 -1.28 -25.99
N ILE A 334 -2.90 -1.70 -24.72
CA ILE A 334 -3.96 -1.44 -23.76
C ILE A 334 -3.94 0.04 -23.37
N PRO A 335 -5.04 0.79 -23.61
CA PRO A 335 -5.07 2.23 -23.35
C PRO A 335 -5.09 2.52 -21.84
N ILE A 336 -4.17 3.39 -21.40
CA ILE A 336 -4.16 3.92 -20.03
C ILE A 336 -4.82 5.30 -20.04
N PRO A 337 -6.08 5.43 -19.57
CA PRO A 337 -6.78 6.70 -19.61
C PRO A 337 -6.29 7.64 -18.52
N SER A 338 -6.51 8.94 -18.74
CA SER A 338 -6.41 9.92 -17.67
C SER A 338 -7.65 9.89 -16.77
N ILE A 339 -7.44 10.04 -15.46
CA ILE A 339 -8.54 10.20 -14.49
C ILE A 339 -8.95 11.67 -14.45
N ALA A 340 -10.18 11.97 -14.89
CA ALA A 340 -10.64 13.36 -15.08
C ALA A 340 -10.63 14.17 -13.78
N GLU A 341 -10.91 13.54 -12.64
CA GLU A 341 -10.89 14.14 -11.30
C GLU A 341 -9.47 14.63 -10.95
N VAL A 342 -8.47 13.77 -11.19
CA VAL A 342 -7.06 14.06 -10.90
C VAL A 342 -6.50 15.10 -11.86
N GLN A 343 -6.86 15.03 -13.15
CA GLN A 343 -6.47 16.02 -14.16
C GLN A 343 -6.95 17.42 -13.79
N ARG A 344 -8.22 17.54 -13.37
CA ARG A 344 -8.78 18.81 -12.90
C ARG A 344 -8.06 19.31 -11.66
N ALA A 345 -7.85 18.45 -10.66
CA ALA A 345 -7.15 18.80 -9.43
C ALA A 345 -5.73 19.36 -9.71
N LEU A 346 -4.94 18.69 -10.56
CA LEU A 346 -3.60 19.16 -10.95
C LEU A 346 -3.63 20.46 -11.75
N TYR A 347 -4.58 20.60 -12.67
CA TYR A 347 -4.73 21.79 -13.50
C TYR A 347 -5.12 23.01 -12.66
N ASP A 348 -6.10 22.87 -11.77
CA ASP A 348 -6.57 23.93 -10.88
C ASP A 348 -5.53 24.26 -9.80
N ALA A 349 -4.83 23.26 -9.25
CA ALA A 349 -3.70 23.48 -8.35
C ALA A 349 -2.57 24.27 -9.03
N THR A 350 -2.27 23.95 -10.29
CA THR A 350 -1.26 24.70 -11.07
C THR A 350 -1.68 26.15 -11.23
N LYS A 351 -2.94 26.43 -11.59
CA LYS A 351 -3.47 27.80 -11.69
C LYS A 351 -3.35 28.57 -10.39
N ALA A 352 -3.77 27.96 -9.28
CA ALA A 352 -3.79 28.59 -7.97
C ALA A 352 -2.38 28.91 -7.48
N VAL A 353 -1.46 27.95 -7.56
CA VAL A 353 -0.09 28.08 -7.03
C VAL A 353 0.81 28.91 -7.94
N SER A 354 0.65 28.83 -9.26
CA SER A 354 1.46 29.61 -10.19
C SER A 354 1.02 31.07 -10.32
N GLY A 355 -0.14 31.43 -9.75
CA GLY A 355 -0.73 32.76 -9.89
C GLY A 355 -1.15 33.12 -11.32
N MET A 356 -1.40 32.13 -12.19
CA MET A 356 -1.75 32.32 -13.61
C MET A 356 -3.19 31.84 -13.86
N PRO A 357 -4.20 32.71 -13.69
CA PRO A 357 -5.60 32.32 -13.82
C PRO A 357 -6.03 32.10 -15.28
N GLY A 358 -7.19 31.47 -15.47
CA GLY A 358 -7.81 31.34 -16.78
C GLY A 358 -6.92 30.63 -17.81
N GLU A 359 -6.74 31.25 -18.96
CA GLU A 359 -5.94 30.72 -20.07
C GLU A 359 -4.44 31.07 -19.96
N GLU A 360 -4.06 31.97 -19.04
CA GLU A 360 -2.66 32.36 -18.85
C GLU A 360 -1.78 31.19 -18.43
N VAL A 361 -2.35 30.23 -17.70
CA VAL A 361 -1.68 28.98 -17.31
C VAL A 361 -1.08 28.24 -18.50
N LYS A 362 -1.62 28.39 -19.72
CA LYS A 362 -1.07 27.74 -20.93
C LYS A 362 0.34 28.22 -21.30
N GLN A 363 0.78 29.38 -20.79
CA GLN A 363 2.13 29.88 -20.99
C GLN A 363 3.16 29.10 -20.16
N ARG A 364 2.73 28.43 -19.09
CA ARG A 364 3.62 27.70 -18.16
C ARG A 364 3.27 26.23 -17.99
N LEU A 365 2.06 25.82 -18.36
CA LEU A 365 1.58 24.45 -18.29
C LEU A 365 1.24 23.94 -19.68
N ARG A 366 1.89 22.84 -20.07
CA ARG A 366 1.58 22.12 -21.29
C ARG A 366 0.89 20.80 -20.97
N THR A 367 -0.35 20.63 -21.42
CA THR A 367 -1.01 19.31 -21.44
C THR A 367 -0.57 18.54 -22.68
N GLY A 368 -0.10 17.29 -22.52
CA GLY A 368 0.45 16.52 -23.64
C GLY A 368 0.76 15.06 -23.32
N THR A 369 1.22 14.31 -24.32
CA THR A 369 1.68 12.94 -24.15
C THR A 369 3.09 12.95 -23.56
N VAL A 370 3.32 12.13 -22.54
CA VAL A 370 4.64 11.94 -21.93
C VAL A 370 5.20 10.59 -22.37
N VAL A 371 6.46 10.58 -22.82
CA VAL A 371 7.21 9.35 -23.09
C VAL A 371 7.91 8.94 -21.79
N THR A 372 7.75 7.68 -21.38
CA THR A 372 8.54 7.09 -20.29
C THR A 372 9.37 5.98 -20.90
N SER A 373 10.69 6.04 -20.67
CA SER A 373 11.67 5.09 -21.23
C SER A 373 12.53 4.51 -20.11
N ASP A 374 12.94 3.25 -20.26
CA ASP A 374 13.95 2.61 -19.42
C ASP A 374 15.40 2.90 -19.89
N ASP A 375 15.57 3.49 -21.09
CA ASP A 375 16.84 4.00 -21.59
C ASP A 375 17.04 5.46 -21.18
N ARG A 376 18.07 5.73 -20.38
CA ARG A 376 18.43 7.09 -19.95
C ARG A 376 19.12 7.91 -21.06
N ASN A 377 19.73 7.25 -22.04
CA ASN A 377 20.52 7.85 -23.12
C ASN A 377 19.84 7.68 -24.49
N TRP A 378 18.52 7.81 -24.52
CA TRP A 378 17.65 7.70 -25.69
C TRP A 378 17.93 8.74 -26.79
#